data_AF-A0AAD9UEQ2-F1
#
_entry.id   AF-A0AAD9UEQ2-F1
#
_cell.length_a   1.000
_cell.length_b   1.000
_cell.length_c   1.000
_cell.angle_alpha   90.00
_cell.angle_beta   90.00
_cell.angle_gamma   90.00
#
_symmetry.space_group_name_H-M   'P 1'
#
loop_
_entity.id
_entity.type
_entity.pdbx_description
1 polymer ?
#
loop_
_entity_poly.entity_id
_entity_poly.type
_entity_poly.pdbx_seq_one_letter_code
_entity_poly.pdbx_strand_id
1 'polypeptide(L)'
;MYRVNGNLTLVDNVIGRLMDGLLQRQLDRCINIIIVADHDSAEAILEQLRCDGNVSGKDWHMRFYKKQDLPKRFHYARHPRIDDIVMIMEELYMASRHRLNSRSKRCKGGSHGYDNAYKSMQALFLAYGPSFKQNMKIEPFENIELYNLMTELMQIPAAPNNGTRGRLHHILQRPLPLPSQPPLGSSYSNCPLAPMSLQKLLLELDKQFNMTEAEAENVTRRLLPLGVPQVNINETDVCLLTHAEYITAYSRRYSMPLWSAFQLKNQVSFHKIIVSYVLHS
;
A
#
# COMPACT_ATOMS: atom_id res chain seq x y z
N MET A 1 25.76 24.94 -7.85
CA MET A 1 24.59 24.18 -8.33
C MET A 1 25.02 23.13 -9.38
N TYR A 2 25.96 22.21 -9.05
CA TYR A 2 26.53 21.27 -10.07
C TYR A 2 27.01 19.89 -9.56
N ARG A 3 26.86 19.52 -8.28
CA ARG A 3 27.44 18.26 -7.79
C ARG A 3 26.64 16.99 -8.15
N VAL A 4 25.33 17.10 -8.37
CA VAL A 4 24.49 15.94 -8.73
C VAL A 4 24.68 15.54 -10.21
N ASN A 5 24.81 16.50 -11.12
CA ASN A 5 24.96 16.21 -12.56
C ASN A 5 26.22 15.41 -12.89
N GLY A 6 27.37 15.72 -12.29
CA GLY A 6 28.61 14.97 -12.55
C GLY A 6 28.54 13.51 -12.12
N ASN A 7 27.91 13.24 -10.97
CA ASN A 7 27.74 11.87 -10.47
C ASN A 7 26.70 11.09 -11.28
N LEU A 8 25.60 11.73 -11.69
CA LEU A 8 24.63 11.10 -12.58
C LEU A 8 25.25 10.76 -13.94
N THR A 9 26.04 11.67 -14.53
CA THR A 9 26.81 11.39 -15.75
C THR A 9 27.80 10.24 -15.56
N LEU A 10 28.45 10.14 -14.39
CA LEU A 10 29.34 9.01 -14.09
C LEU A 10 28.58 7.68 -14.05
N VAL A 11 27.44 7.63 -13.38
CA VAL A 11 26.59 6.42 -13.30
C VAL A 11 26.07 6.04 -14.67
N ASP A 12 25.60 7.01 -15.45
CA ASP A 12 25.17 6.80 -16.84
C ASP A 12 26.30 6.22 -17.71
N ASN A 13 27.51 6.77 -17.61
CA ASN A 13 28.69 6.22 -18.29
C ASN A 13 29.03 4.78 -17.86
N VAL A 14 28.82 4.43 -16.59
CA VAL A 14 29.05 3.06 -16.09
C VAL A 14 28.01 2.10 -16.66
N ILE A 15 26.74 2.52 -16.72
CA ILE A 15 25.66 1.75 -17.37
C ILE A 15 25.98 1.58 -18.87
N GLY A 16 26.41 2.64 -19.55
CA GLY A 16 26.84 2.58 -20.95
C GLY A 16 27.96 1.57 -21.17
N ARG A 17 29.01 1.60 -20.35
CA ARG A 17 30.12 0.62 -20.42
C ARG A 17 29.67 -0.82 -20.20
N LEU A 18 28.72 -1.05 -19.29
CA LEU A 18 28.11 -2.37 -19.10
C LEU A 18 27.42 -2.81 -20.40
N MET A 19 26.57 -1.96 -20.97
CA MET A 19 25.83 -2.26 -22.20
C MET A 19 26.75 -2.52 -23.38
N ASP A 20 27.80 -1.70 -23.56
CA ASP A 20 28.83 -1.91 -24.60
C ASP A 20 29.52 -3.28 -24.43
N GLY A 21 29.86 -3.64 -23.20
CA GLY A 21 30.47 -4.92 -22.88
C GLY A 21 29.56 -6.12 -23.18
N LEU A 22 28.25 -5.97 -22.96
CA LEU A 22 27.25 -6.98 -23.29
C LEU A 22 27.06 -7.11 -24.81
N LEU A 23 26.99 -5.99 -25.52
CA LEU A 23 26.90 -5.96 -26.99
C LEU A 23 28.11 -6.64 -27.64
N GLN A 24 29.33 -6.31 -27.20
CA GLN A 24 30.56 -6.93 -27.70
C GLN A 24 30.59 -8.46 -27.51
N ARG A 25 29.88 -8.97 -26.51
CA ARG A 25 29.79 -10.40 -26.20
C ARG A 25 28.52 -11.06 -26.75
N GLN A 26 27.69 -10.33 -27.49
CA GLN A 26 26.41 -10.80 -28.02
C GLN A 26 25.44 -11.27 -26.91
N LEU A 27 25.49 -10.62 -25.75
CA LEU A 27 24.65 -10.93 -24.58
C LEU A 27 23.52 -9.91 -24.37
N ASP A 28 23.49 -8.83 -25.15
CA ASP A 28 22.52 -7.72 -25.06
C ASP A 28 21.07 -8.19 -25.22
N ARG A 29 20.84 -9.29 -25.94
CA ARG A 29 19.50 -9.88 -26.15
C ARG A 29 19.19 -11.08 -25.28
N CYS A 30 20.14 -11.53 -24.45
CA CYS A 30 20.00 -12.73 -23.64
C CYS A 30 19.86 -12.44 -22.15
N ILE A 31 20.25 -11.25 -21.70
CA ILE A 31 20.28 -10.89 -20.28
C ILE A 31 19.12 -9.95 -19.93
N ASN A 32 18.51 -10.20 -18.78
CA ASN A 32 17.60 -9.28 -18.13
C ASN A 32 18.38 -8.39 -17.16
N ILE A 33 18.22 -7.08 -17.30
CA ILE A 33 18.86 -6.06 -16.49
C ILE A 33 17.77 -5.31 -15.74
N ILE A 34 17.92 -5.22 -14.42
CA ILE A 34 17.07 -4.39 -13.56
C ILE A 34 17.99 -3.39 -12.86
N ILE A 35 17.75 -2.11 -13.10
CA ILE A 35 18.44 -0.99 -12.46
C ILE A 35 17.49 -0.39 -11.43
N VAL A 36 17.95 -0.32 -10.18
CA VAL A 36 17.16 0.18 -9.05
C VAL A 36 17.96 1.15 -8.20
N ALA A 37 17.25 2.05 -7.53
CA ALA A 37 17.75 2.75 -6.35
C ALA A 37 17.05 2.21 -5.09
N ASP A 38 17.68 2.36 -3.93
CA ASP A 38 17.11 2.00 -2.63
C ASP A 38 16.08 3.04 -2.17
N HIS A 39 16.46 4.31 -2.25
CA HIS A 39 15.63 5.48 -2.02
C HIS A 39 16.21 6.67 -2.79
N ASP A 40 15.41 7.72 -2.99
CA ASP A 40 15.95 9.02 -3.39
C ASP A 40 16.21 9.88 -2.13
N SER A 41 16.68 11.11 -2.31
CA SER A 41 16.95 12.05 -1.23
C SER A 41 16.08 13.29 -1.36
N ALA A 42 15.70 13.88 -0.22
CA ALA A 42 14.90 15.10 -0.15
C ALA A 42 15.58 16.33 -0.78
N GLU A 43 16.82 16.21 -1.25
CA GLU A 43 17.66 17.32 -1.69
C GLU A 43 17.91 17.36 -3.20
N ALA A 44 16.96 16.88 -4.01
CA ALA A 44 17.17 16.91 -5.45
C ALA A 44 17.05 18.33 -6.05
N ILE A 45 16.28 19.28 -5.49
CA ILE A 45 16.10 20.59 -6.17
C ILE A 45 16.31 21.87 -5.33
N LEU A 46 15.84 22.07 -4.10
CA LEU A 46 15.98 23.41 -3.47
C LEU A 46 16.07 23.37 -1.93
N GLU A 47 17.10 24.05 -1.43
CA GLU A 47 17.40 24.43 -0.03
C GLU A 47 18.14 23.43 0.87
N GLN A 48 19.20 23.97 1.50
CA GLN A 48 19.95 23.34 2.59
C GLN A 48 18.99 22.97 3.72
N LEU A 49 19.19 21.80 4.35
CA LEU A 49 18.45 21.40 5.55
C LEU A 49 18.44 22.56 6.57
N ARG A 50 17.24 23.01 6.95
CA ARG A 50 17.06 24.14 7.87
C ARG A 50 17.37 23.67 9.29
N CYS A 51 18.64 23.70 9.66
CA CYS A 51 19.10 23.43 11.02
C CYS A 51 18.93 24.62 11.99
N ASP A 52 18.09 25.61 11.66
CA ASP A 52 17.95 26.79 12.50
C ASP A 52 17.15 26.42 13.75
N GLY A 53 17.82 26.47 14.91
CA GLY A 53 17.28 26.00 16.20
C GLY A 53 16.21 26.91 16.80
N ASN A 54 15.65 27.82 16.00
CA ASN A 54 14.62 28.79 16.38
C ASN A 54 13.27 28.43 15.74
N VAL A 55 12.77 27.23 16.03
CA VAL A 55 11.34 26.97 15.85
C VAL A 55 10.63 27.53 17.09
N SER A 56 10.30 28.82 17.05
CA SER A 56 9.48 29.48 18.07
C SER A 56 8.02 29.46 17.61
N GLY A 57 7.15 28.73 18.31
CA GLY A 57 5.72 28.70 18.04
C GLY A 57 5.13 27.30 17.86
N LYS A 58 3.80 27.23 17.66
CA LYS A 58 2.97 26.01 17.61
C LYS A 58 3.22 25.10 16.39
N ASP A 59 4.20 25.37 15.54
CA ASP A 59 4.44 24.67 14.28
C ASP A 59 5.51 23.58 14.44
N TRP A 60 5.08 22.43 14.98
CA TRP A 60 5.94 21.27 15.14
C TRP A 60 6.07 20.50 13.82
N HIS A 61 7.25 20.51 13.20
CA HIS A 61 7.58 19.71 12.00
C HIS A 61 7.89 18.24 12.28
N MET A 62 7.33 17.71 13.38
CA MET A 62 7.54 16.35 13.84
C MET A 62 6.28 15.83 14.51
N ARG A 63 6.03 14.53 14.35
CA ARG A 63 4.94 13.82 15.01
C ARG A 63 5.48 12.59 15.71
N PHE A 64 5.01 12.35 16.93
CA PHE A 64 5.39 11.19 17.71
C PHE A 64 4.26 10.17 17.72
N TYR A 65 4.62 8.90 17.56
CA TYR A 65 3.71 7.77 17.67
C TYR A 65 4.32 6.75 18.61
N LYS A 66 3.49 6.06 19.40
CA LYS A 66 3.90 4.73 19.85
C LYS A 66 3.99 3.85 18.62
N LYS A 67 4.95 2.91 18.54
CA LYS A 67 5.15 2.10 17.32
C LYS A 67 3.88 1.38 16.85
N GLN A 68 3.00 0.95 17.76
CA GLN A 68 1.72 0.32 17.42
C GLN A 68 0.69 1.25 16.75
N ASP A 69 0.80 2.56 17.00
CA ASP A 69 -0.10 3.61 16.54
C ASP A 69 0.35 4.22 15.20
N LEU A 70 1.51 3.80 14.69
CA LEU A 70 1.98 4.22 13.38
C LEU A 70 0.96 3.82 12.28
N PRO A 71 0.79 4.67 11.24
CA PRO A 71 0.00 4.32 10.08
C PRO A 71 0.41 2.94 9.52
N LYS A 72 -0.57 2.03 9.39
CA LYS A 72 -0.29 0.62 9.06
C LYS A 72 0.49 0.43 7.76
N ARG A 73 0.34 1.36 6.80
CA ARG A 73 1.10 1.37 5.53
C ARG A 73 2.62 1.38 5.69
N PHE A 74 3.16 1.81 6.84
CA PHE A 74 4.60 1.74 7.08
C PHE A 74 5.08 0.32 7.40
N HIS A 75 4.18 -0.56 7.87
CA HIS A 75 4.51 -1.90 8.36
C HIS A 75 5.69 -1.90 9.38
N TYR A 76 5.86 -0.80 10.13
CA TYR A 76 7.06 -0.50 10.94
C TYR A 76 6.79 -0.54 12.45
N ALA A 77 6.28 -1.67 12.95
CA ALA A 77 5.93 -1.82 14.37
C ALA A 77 6.27 -3.18 14.99
N ARG A 78 6.36 -4.24 14.16
CA ARG A 78 6.37 -5.65 14.60
C ARG A 78 7.79 -6.20 14.75
N HIS A 79 8.71 -5.46 15.35
CA HIS A 79 10.06 -5.96 15.62
C HIS A 79 10.68 -5.30 16.87
N PRO A 80 11.38 -6.05 17.74
CA PRO A 80 11.96 -5.50 18.97
C PRO A 80 13.08 -4.47 18.75
N ARG A 81 13.70 -4.45 17.55
CA ARG A 81 14.68 -3.42 17.17
C ARG A 81 14.04 -2.06 16.84
N ILE A 82 12.71 -1.97 16.78
CA ILE A 82 11.99 -0.72 16.59
C ILE A 82 11.65 -0.17 17.98
N ASP A 83 12.18 1.00 18.29
CA ASP A 83 11.93 1.72 19.54
C ASP A 83 10.44 1.95 19.78
N ASP A 84 10.04 2.01 21.05
CA ASP A 84 8.63 2.12 21.44
C ASP A 84 7.98 3.43 20.99
N ILE A 85 8.78 4.49 20.80
CA ILE A 85 8.34 5.79 20.29
C ILE A 85 9.07 6.05 18.97
N VAL A 86 8.29 6.25 17.92
CA VAL A 86 8.79 6.60 16.58
C VAL A 86 8.42 8.04 16.27
N MET A 87 9.40 8.78 15.79
CA MET A 87 9.25 10.16 15.36
C MET A 87 9.18 10.21 13.83
N ILE A 88 8.10 10.79 13.30
CA ILE A 88 7.94 11.06 11.87
C ILE A 88 8.23 12.54 11.64
N MET A 89 9.22 12.82 10.80
CA MET A 89 9.63 14.17 10.43
C MET A 89 8.96 14.60 9.14
N GLU A 90 8.57 15.88 9.06
CA GLU A 90 8.27 16.51 7.77
C GLU A 90 9.56 16.60 6.92
N GLU A 91 9.43 16.57 5.59
CA GLU A 91 10.58 16.67 4.68
C GLU A 91 11.41 17.92 4.97
N LEU A 92 12.73 17.83 4.75
CA LEU A 92 13.73 18.89 4.97
C LEU A 92 14.03 19.24 6.44
N TYR A 93 13.31 18.62 7.40
CA TYR A 93 13.62 18.72 8.82
C TYR A 93 14.38 17.50 9.31
N MET A 94 15.16 17.65 10.38
CA MET A 94 15.83 16.55 11.06
C MET A 94 15.79 16.77 12.56
N ALA A 95 15.81 15.66 13.30
CA ALA A 95 15.93 15.69 14.75
C ALA A 95 17.35 15.34 15.19
N SER A 96 17.87 16.09 16.15
CA SER A 96 19.14 15.82 16.82
C SER A 96 18.99 16.11 18.30
N ARG A 97 19.52 15.22 19.15
CA ARG A 97 19.50 15.39 20.61
C ARG A 97 20.24 16.64 21.06
N HIS A 98 21.34 16.99 20.37
CA HIS A 98 22.15 18.15 20.68
C HIS A 98 21.95 19.23 19.62
N ARG A 99 21.93 20.50 20.04
CA ARG A 99 21.90 21.65 19.12
C ARG A 99 23.08 21.55 18.16
N LEU A 100 22.77 21.44 16.88
CA LEU A 100 23.77 21.46 15.82
C LEU A 100 24.04 22.93 15.45
N ASN A 101 25.32 23.29 15.36
CA ASN A 101 25.71 24.56 14.75
C ASN A 101 25.39 24.49 13.24
N SER A 102 24.93 25.60 12.63
CA SER A 102 24.69 25.72 11.18
C SER A 102 25.92 25.35 10.32
N ARG A 103 27.14 25.39 10.89
CA ARG A 103 28.36 24.93 10.21
C ARG A 103 28.54 23.41 10.18
N SER A 104 27.75 22.66 10.97
CA SER A 104 27.81 21.21 11.08
C SER A 104 27.65 20.54 9.72
N LYS A 105 28.49 19.55 9.42
CA LYS A 105 28.33 18.72 8.22
C LYS A 105 26.99 17.98 8.20
N ARG A 106 26.41 17.67 9.36
CA ARG A 106 25.08 17.06 9.46
C ARG A 106 23.95 18.00 9.01
N CYS A 107 24.22 19.30 8.94
CA CYS A 107 23.28 20.33 8.49
C CYS A 107 23.57 20.79 7.06
N LYS A 108 24.42 20.05 6.33
CA LYS A 108 24.88 20.40 4.99
C LYS A 108 24.75 19.19 4.09
N GLY A 109 23.93 19.30 3.05
CA GLY A 109 23.64 18.20 2.14
C GLY A 109 22.33 17.51 2.47
N GLY A 110 21.96 16.56 1.62
CA GLY A 110 20.65 15.95 1.60
C GLY A 110 20.49 14.86 2.62
N SER A 111 19.24 14.61 2.97
CA SER A 111 18.85 13.53 3.87
C SER A 111 17.74 12.69 3.25
N HIS A 112 17.54 11.52 3.83
CA HIS A 112 16.54 10.54 3.45
C HIS A 112 16.07 9.77 4.69
N GLY A 113 15.15 8.83 4.52
CA GLY A 113 14.51 8.11 5.63
C GLY A 113 13.23 8.79 6.15
N TYR A 114 12.69 9.73 5.37
CA TYR A 114 11.37 10.30 5.59
C TYR A 114 10.26 9.30 5.24
N ASP A 115 9.02 9.77 5.31
CA ASP A 115 7.85 9.03 4.86
C ASP A 115 8.03 8.50 3.43
N ASN A 116 7.87 7.19 3.23
CA ASN A 116 8.03 6.53 1.94
C ASN A 116 6.98 6.95 0.90
N ALA A 117 5.92 7.67 1.31
CA ALA A 117 4.94 8.25 0.40
C ALA A 117 5.40 9.59 -0.21
N TYR A 118 6.45 10.21 0.32
CA TYR A 118 6.97 11.44 -0.24
C TYR A 118 7.58 11.22 -1.62
N LYS A 119 7.36 12.19 -2.53
CA LYS A 119 7.91 12.14 -3.88
C LYS A 119 9.43 12.09 -3.89
N SER A 120 10.07 12.77 -2.94
CA SER A 120 11.53 12.81 -2.83
C SER A 120 12.15 11.52 -2.28
N MET A 121 11.33 10.58 -1.77
CA MET A 121 11.77 9.26 -1.30
C MET A 121 11.48 8.15 -2.32
N GLN A 122 10.84 8.48 -3.46
CA GLN A 122 10.54 7.49 -4.50
C GLN A 122 11.81 7.09 -5.24
N ALA A 123 12.01 5.79 -5.43
CA ALA A 123 13.24 5.27 -6.04
C ALA A 123 13.13 5.08 -7.56
N LEU A 124 14.29 4.96 -8.22
CA LEU A 124 14.41 4.57 -9.62
C LEU A 124 14.10 3.08 -9.81
N PHE A 125 13.37 2.74 -10.87
CA PHE A 125 13.26 1.40 -11.42
C PHE A 125 13.32 1.46 -12.95
N LEU A 126 14.24 0.71 -13.54
CA LEU A 126 14.34 0.49 -14.98
C LEU A 126 14.59 -0.99 -15.25
N ALA A 127 13.88 -1.55 -16.22
CA ALA A 127 14.01 -2.94 -16.61
C ALA A 127 14.23 -3.04 -18.12
N TYR A 128 15.19 -3.86 -18.53
CA TYR A 128 15.56 -4.10 -19.92
C TYR A 128 15.90 -5.57 -20.13
N GLY A 129 15.63 -6.11 -21.31
CA GLY A 129 15.97 -7.48 -21.68
C GLY A 129 14.81 -8.27 -22.30
N PRO A 130 15.06 -9.52 -22.70
CA PRO A 130 14.13 -10.33 -23.48
C PRO A 130 12.85 -10.70 -22.73
N SER A 131 12.87 -10.75 -21.39
CA SER A 131 11.69 -11.10 -20.60
C SER A 131 10.73 -9.92 -20.41
N PHE A 132 11.18 -8.68 -20.65
CA PHE A 132 10.39 -7.48 -20.45
C PHE A 132 9.75 -6.97 -21.74
N LYS A 133 8.54 -6.44 -21.60
CA LYS A 133 7.90 -5.63 -22.64
C LYS A 133 8.68 -4.34 -22.81
N GLN A 134 8.81 -3.90 -24.07
CA GLN A 134 9.62 -2.74 -24.44
C GLN A 134 8.77 -1.47 -24.47
N ASN A 135 9.42 -0.31 -24.28
CA ASN A 135 8.80 1.02 -24.37
C ASN A 135 7.57 1.21 -23.48
N MET A 136 7.62 0.65 -22.27
CA MET A 136 6.56 0.80 -21.28
C MET A 136 6.95 1.79 -20.20
N LYS A 137 6.03 2.69 -19.87
CA LYS A 137 6.00 3.43 -18.61
C LYS A 137 4.90 2.83 -17.76
N ILE A 138 5.21 2.52 -16.50
CA ILE A 138 4.28 1.89 -15.57
C ILE A 138 3.98 2.81 -14.39
N GLU A 139 2.86 2.52 -13.72
CA GLU A 139 2.52 3.14 -12.45
C GLU A 139 3.50 2.71 -11.34
N PRO A 140 3.72 3.56 -10.31
CA PRO A 140 4.57 3.22 -9.18
C PRO A 140 4.14 1.92 -8.48
N PHE A 141 5.12 1.21 -7.95
CA PHE A 141 4.94 -0.01 -7.17
C PHE A 141 5.95 -0.06 -6.03
N GLU A 142 5.72 -0.90 -5.04
CA GLU A 142 6.59 -1.04 -3.88
C GLU A 142 7.78 -1.97 -4.18
N ASN A 143 8.98 -1.61 -3.71
CA ASN A 143 10.19 -2.38 -3.99
C ASN A 143 10.16 -3.83 -3.45
N ILE A 144 9.29 -4.14 -2.48
CA ILE A 144 9.05 -5.50 -1.99
C ILE A 144 8.57 -6.46 -3.10
N GLU A 145 7.98 -5.93 -4.17
CA GLU A 145 7.52 -6.70 -5.33
C GLU A 145 8.67 -7.20 -6.21
N LEU A 146 9.86 -6.60 -6.10
CA LEU A 146 11.03 -6.99 -6.89
C LEU A 146 11.47 -8.42 -6.61
N TYR A 147 11.30 -8.91 -5.39
CA TYR A 147 11.71 -10.28 -5.03
C TYR A 147 10.95 -11.33 -5.85
N ASN A 148 9.63 -11.20 -5.96
CA ASN A 148 8.80 -12.10 -6.77
C ASN A 148 9.15 -11.97 -8.26
N LEU A 149 9.41 -10.75 -8.75
CA LEU A 149 9.85 -10.53 -10.12
C LEU A 149 11.19 -11.22 -10.42
N MET A 150 12.20 -11.04 -9.56
CA MET A 150 13.52 -11.62 -9.75
C MET A 150 13.51 -13.15 -9.68
N THR A 151 12.79 -13.72 -8.72
CA THR A 151 12.65 -15.18 -8.60
C THR A 151 11.95 -15.78 -9.81
N GLU A 152 10.93 -15.11 -10.35
CA GLU A 152 10.26 -15.52 -11.59
C GLU A 152 11.17 -15.46 -12.82
N LEU A 153 11.93 -14.38 -12.98
CA LEU A 153 12.90 -14.24 -14.08
C LEU A 153 14.00 -15.31 -14.03
N MET A 154 14.41 -15.71 -12.83
CA MET A 154 15.38 -16.80 -12.60
C MET A 154 14.74 -18.20 -12.59
N GLN A 155 13.42 -18.30 -12.67
CA GLN A 155 12.66 -19.56 -12.60
C GLN A 155 12.93 -20.36 -11.32
N ILE A 156 13.06 -19.67 -10.18
CA ILE A 156 13.22 -20.29 -8.86
C ILE A 156 11.99 -20.07 -7.98
N PRO A 157 11.65 -21.01 -7.09
CA PRO A 157 10.55 -20.82 -6.16
C PRO A 157 10.86 -19.68 -5.18
N ALA A 158 9.95 -18.71 -5.09
CA ALA A 158 10.04 -17.63 -4.11
C ALA A 158 9.79 -18.16 -2.69
N ALA A 159 10.61 -17.74 -1.73
CA ALA A 159 10.33 -17.93 -0.31
C ALA A 159 9.13 -17.04 0.11
N PRO A 160 8.46 -17.36 1.24
CA PRO A 160 7.40 -16.52 1.78
C PRO A 160 7.87 -15.06 1.98
N ASN A 161 7.13 -14.12 1.40
CA ASN A 161 7.47 -12.69 1.43
C ASN A 161 6.19 -11.84 1.39
N ASN A 162 6.33 -10.52 1.51
CA ASN A 162 5.18 -9.59 1.54
C ASN A 162 4.78 -9.05 0.16
N GLY A 163 5.52 -9.34 -0.90
CA GLY A 163 5.13 -8.97 -2.26
C GLY A 163 3.97 -9.82 -2.76
N THR A 164 3.13 -9.22 -3.59
CA THR A 164 2.01 -9.88 -4.26
C THR A 164 2.49 -10.53 -5.56
N ARG A 165 2.66 -11.86 -5.55
CA ARG A 165 2.94 -12.62 -6.79
C ARG A 165 1.90 -12.27 -7.86
N GLY A 166 2.34 -11.91 -9.07
CA GLY A 166 1.45 -11.41 -10.11
C GLY A 166 1.49 -9.90 -10.31
N ARG A 167 1.88 -9.13 -9.29
CA ARG A 167 1.78 -7.66 -9.32
C ARG A 167 2.45 -7.04 -10.54
N LEU A 168 3.61 -7.58 -10.93
CA LEU A 168 4.42 -7.10 -12.05
C LEU A 168 4.31 -7.99 -13.32
N HIS A 169 3.33 -8.89 -13.42
CA HIS A 169 3.17 -9.71 -14.64
C HIS A 169 2.87 -8.88 -15.89
N HIS A 170 2.25 -7.70 -15.71
CA HIS A 170 1.88 -6.82 -16.81
C HIS A 170 3.08 -6.27 -17.60
N ILE A 171 4.30 -6.26 -17.02
CA ILE A 171 5.54 -5.85 -17.70
C ILE A 171 6.32 -7.01 -18.34
N LEU A 172 5.92 -8.26 -18.08
CA LEU A 172 6.60 -9.44 -18.63
C LEU A 172 6.01 -9.85 -19.97
N GLN A 173 6.86 -10.30 -20.90
CA GLN A 173 6.44 -10.85 -22.19
C GLN A 173 5.67 -12.17 -22.02
N ARG A 174 6.14 -13.02 -21.10
CA ARG A 174 5.59 -14.35 -20.82
C ARG A 174 5.64 -14.61 -19.31
N PRO A 175 4.71 -14.05 -18.53
CA PRO A 175 4.65 -14.31 -17.09
C PRO A 175 4.31 -15.77 -16.80
N LEU A 176 4.79 -16.29 -15.68
CA LEU A 176 4.41 -17.62 -15.21
C LEU A 176 2.92 -17.64 -14.83
N PRO A 177 2.24 -18.78 -15.01
CA PRO A 177 0.86 -18.93 -14.56
C PRO A 177 0.73 -18.60 -13.08
N LEU A 178 -0.28 -17.81 -12.74
CA LEU A 178 -0.65 -17.60 -11.34
C LEU A 178 -1.29 -18.87 -10.79
N PRO A 179 -1.05 -19.19 -9.51
CA PRO A 179 -1.81 -20.26 -8.86
C PRO A 179 -3.30 -19.95 -8.98
N SER A 180 -4.10 -20.97 -9.29
CA SER A 180 -5.55 -20.85 -9.24
C SER A 180 -5.95 -20.31 -7.88
N GLN A 181 -6.80 -19.29 -7.85
CA GLN A 181 -7.40 -18.85 -6.59
C GLN A 181 -8.03 -20.08 -5.94
N PRO A 182 -7.81 -20.33 -4.63
CA PRO A 182 -8.48 -21.42 -3.95
C PRO A 182 -9.99 -21.28 -4.20
N PRO A 183 -10.71 -22.40 -4.41
CA PRO A 183 -12.16 -22.35 -4.62
C PRO A 183 -12.80 -21.54 -3.50
N LEU A 184 -13.79 -20.70 -3.85
CA LEU A 184 -14.47 -19.78 -2.93
C LEU A 184 -14.85 -20.50 -1.63
N GLY A 185 -14.05 -20.29 -0.58
CA GLY A 185 -14.09 -21.09 0.64
C GLY A 185 -15.01 -20.53 1.72
N SER A 186 -15.65 -19.38 1.50
CA SER A 186 -16.59 -18.80 2.46
C SER A 186 -18.02 -18.96 1.96
N SER A 187 -18.72 -19.97 2.45
CA SER A 187 -20.18 -19.96 2.45
C SER A 187 -20.62 -19.09 3.62
N TYR A 188 -21.25 -17.94 3.31
CA TYR A 188 -21.91 -17.16 4.35
C TYR A 188 -22.99 -18.02 5.00
N SER A 189 -23.01 -18.03 6.32
CA SER A 189 -24.08 -18.68 7.07
C SER A 189 -25.39 -17.91 6.95
N ASN A 190 -26.50 -18.61 7.11
CA ASN A 190 -27.81 -17.96 7.16
C ASN A 190 -28.01 -17.24 8.51
N CYS A 191 -28.58 -16.04 8.45
CA CYS A 191 -29.03 -15.28 9.61
C CYS A 191 -30.55 -15.12 9.57
N PRO A 192 -31.32 -16.15 10.02
CA PRO A 192 -32.76 -16.05 10.06
C PRO A 192 -33.19 -14.99 11.08
N LEU A 193 -34.25 -14.25 10.76
CA LEU A 193 -34.92 -13.39 11.72
C LEU A 193 -35.50 -14.28 12.83
N ALA A 194 -35.06 -14.06 14.07
CA ALA A 194 -35.65 -14.74 15.21
C ALA A 194 -37.06 -14.15 15.46
N PRO A 195 -38.08 -14.98 15.75
CA PRO A 195 -39.39 -14.48 16.15
C PRO A 195 -39.25 -13.75 17.49
N MET A 196 -39.17 -12.42 17.46
CA MET A 196 -39.09 -11.58 18.65
C MET A 196 -40.47 -11.26 19.18
N SER A 197 -40.67 -11.41 20.49
CA SER A 197 -41.92 -11.13 21.20
C SER A 197 -42.08 -9.66 21.62
N LEU A 198 -41.63 -8.67 20.82
CA LEU A 198 -41.60 -7.27 21.25
C LEU A 198 -42.20 -6.28 20.25
N GLN A 199 -43.12 -5.47 20.81
CA GLN A 199 -43.78 -4.21 20.43
C GLN A 199 -43.66 -3.63 19.01
N LYS A 200 -44.81 -3.10 18.55
CA LYS A 200 -45.15 -2.31 17.33
C LYS A 200 -44.02 -1.65 16.53
N LEU A 201 -42.99 -1.11 17.17
CA LEU A 201 -41.81 -0.50 16.51
C LEU A 201 -41.02 -1.54 15.66
N LEU A 202 -40.98 -2.80 16.11
CA LEU A 202 -40.35 -3.90 15.39
C LEU A 202 -41.13 -4.32 14.14
N LEU A 203 -42.46 -4.11 14.09
CA LEU A 203 -43.28 -4.51 12.93
C LEU A 203 -43.01 -3.63 11.70
N GLU A 204 -42.72 -2.35 11.91
CA GLU A 204 -42.33 -1.42 10.83
C GLU A 204 -40.91 -1.70 10.33
N LEU A 205 -40.00 -2.12 11.24
CA LEU A 205 -38.65 -2.56 10.90
C LEU A 205 -38.69 -3.89 10.14
N ASP A 206 -39.51 -4.86 10.56
CA ASP A 206 -39.62 -6.18 9.93
C ASP A 206 -40.00 -6.07 8.44
N LYS A 207 -40.84 -5.10 8.07
CA LYS A 207 -41.13 -4.78 6.66
C LYS A 207 -39.91 -4.30 5.86
N GLN A 208 -38.94 -3.64 6.49
CA GLN A 208 -37.69 -3.21 5.83
C GLN A 208 -36.69 -4.36 5.63
N PHE A 209 -36.80 -5.43 6.42
CA PHE A 209 -35.97 -6.63 6.31
C PHE A 209 -36.63 -7.76 5.49
N ASN A 210 -37.94 -7.65 5.23
CA ASN A 210 -38.70 -8.63 4.46
C ASN A 210 -38.50 -8.41 2.95
N MET A 211 -37.35 -8.87 2.46
CA MET A 211 -36.95 -8.81 1.06
C MET A 211 -36.99 -10.21 0.45
N THR A 212 -37.54 -10.34 -0.76
CA THR A 212 -37.51 -11.60 -1.50
C THR A 212 -36.08 -11.93 -1.96
N GLU A 213 -35.78 -13.20 -2.22
CA GLU A 213 -34.46 -13.62 -2.72
C GLU A 213 -34.07 -12.87 -4.01
N ALA A 214 -35.03 -12.67 -4.92
CA ALA A 214 -34.81 -11.94 -6.17
C ALA A 214 -34.47 -10.45 -5.96
N GLU A 215 -35.13 -9.80 -5.00
CA GLU A 215 -34.80 -8.42 -4.61
C GLU A 215 -33.41 -8.35 -3.96
N ALA A 216 -33.09 -9.30 -3.08
CA ALA A 216 -31.78 -9.38 -2.43
C ALA A 216 -30.64 -9.60 -3.43
N GLU A 217 -30.84 -10.43 -4.46
CA GLU A 217 -29.89 -10.61 -5.55
C GLU A 217 -29.73 -9.33 -6.39
N ASN A 218 -30.82 -8.62 -6.67
CA ASN A 218 -30.77 -7.37 -7.44
C ASN A 218 -30.01 -6.28 -6.66
N VAL A 219 -30.28 -6.16 -5.37
CA VAL A 219 -29.55 -5.29 -4.45
C VAL A 219 -28.06 -5.67 -4.41
N THR A 220 -27.74 -6.97 -4.33
CA THR A 220 -26.36 -7.46 -4.33
C THR A 220 -25.64 -7.11 -5.62
N ARG A 221 -26.25 -7.35 -6.79
CA ARG A 221 -25.67 -6.97 -8.09
C ARG A 221 -25.42 -5.47 -8.22
N ARG A 222 -26.31 -4.64 -7.66
CA ARG A 222 -26.19 -3.18 -7.70
C ARG A 222 -25.11 -2.66 -6.75
N LEU A 223 -25.07 -3.17 -5.52
CA LEU A 223 -24.19 -2.64 -4.45
C LEU A 223 -22.80 -3.29 -4.45
N LEU A 224 -22.66 -4.48 -5.02
CA LEU A 224 -21.41 -5.25 -5.07
C LEU A 224 -21.08 -5.65 -6.53
N PRO A 225 -20.89 -4.69 -7.46
CA PRO A 225 -20.62 -4.98 -8.87
C PRO A 225 -19.28 -5.70 -9.10
N LEU A 226 -18.37 -5.64 -8.11
CA LEU A 226 -17.08 -6.34 -8.13
C LEU A 226 -17.13 -7.72 -7.43
N GLY A 227 -18.32 -8.17 -7.03
CA GLY A 227 -18.52 -9.40 -6.27
C GLY A 227 -18.50 -9.18 -4.75
N VAL A 228 -18.94 -10.21 -4.03
CA VAL A 228 -19.04 -10.19 -2.57
C VAL A 228 -17.65 -10.35 -1.94
N PRO A 229 -17.21 -9.43 -1.05
CA PRO A 229 -15.91 -9.50 -0.38
C PRO A 229 -15.74 -10.78 0.43
N GLN A 230 -14.86 -11.67 -0.03
CA GLN A 230 -14.62 -12.95 0.63
C GLN A 230 -14.04 -12.75 2.03
N VAL A 231 -14.47 -13.61 2.97
CA VAL A 231 -13.98 -13.60 4.35
C VAL A 231 -13.04 -14.78 4.55
N ASN A 232 -11.99 -14.59 5.36
CA ASN A 232 -10.98 -15.62 5.59
C ASN A 232 -11.59 -16.89 6.19
N ILE A 233 -11.06 -18.05 5.79
CA ILE A 233 -11.55 -19.42 6.08
C ILE A 233 -11.71 -19.71 7.58
N ASN A 234 -10.99 -18.99 8.44
CA ASN A 234 -11.05 -19.19 9.89
C ASN A 234 -12.26 -18.51 10.57
N GLU A 235 -13.03 -17.70 9.84
CA GLU A 235 -14.26 -17.07 10.33
C GLU A 235 -15.48 -17.82 9.79
N THR A 236 -15.88 -18.87 10.51
CA THR A 236 -16.96 -19.78 10.10
C THR A 236 -18.37 -19.24 10.41
N ASP A 237 -18.47 -18.13 11.13
CA ASP A 237 -19.74 -17.65 11.67
C ASP A 237 -20.05 -16.20 11.27
N VAL A 238 -20.09 -16.01 9.95
CA VAL A 238 -20.39 -14.74 9.29
C VAL A 238 -21.63 -14.92 8.44
N CYS A 239 -22.56 -13.98 8.51
CA CYS A 239 -23.75 -13.96 7.68
C CYS A 239 -23.88 -12.65 6.92
N LEU A 240 -24.54 -12.68 5.78
CA LEU A 240 -24.78 -11.52 4.94
C LEU A 240 -26.15 -10.92 5.25
N LEU A 241 -26.17 -9.67 5.72
CA LEU A 241 -27.38 -8.91 6.01
C LEU A 241 -27.63 -7.91 4.89
N THR A 242 -28.63 -8.20 4.05
CA THR A 242 -28.97 -7.40 2.87
C THR A 242 -30.09 -6.42 3.19
N HIS A 243 -29.85 -5.13 2.94
CA HIS A 243 -30.84 -4.06 3.07
C HIS A 243 -30.98 -3.33 1.73
N ALA A 244 -32.04 -2.53 1.57
CA ALA A 244 -32.30 -1.82 0.32
C ALA A 244 -31.14 -0.90 -0.13
N GLU A 245 -30.39 -0.30 0.80
CA GLU A 245 -29.35 0.69 0.48
C GLU A 245 -27.92 0.25 0.83
N TYR A 246 -27.76 -0.84 1.59
CA TYR A 246 -26.47 -1.34 2.02
C TYR A 246 -26.49 -2.86 2.28
N ILE A 247 -25.32 -3.47 2.23
CA ILE A 247 -25.10 -4.88 2.57
C ILE A 247 -24.01 -4.95 3.63
N THR A 248 -24.19 -5.79 4.64
CA THR A 248 -23.23 -5.94 5.73
C THR A 248 -22.91 -7.42 5.96
N ALA A 249 -21.62 -7.76 6.04
CA ALA A 249 -21.21 -9.04 6.59
C ALA A 249 -21.08 -8.92 8.11
N TYR A 250 -21.93 -9.63 8.84
CA TYR A 250 -21.96 -9.58 10.31
C TYR A 250 -21.31 -10.82 10.90
N SER A 251 -20.32 -10.62 11.77
CA SER A 251 -19.70 -11.70 12.53
C SER A 251 -20.45 -11.88 13.84
N ARG A 252 -21.09 -13.05 14.01
CA ARG A 252 -21.74 -13.41 15.28
C ARG A 252 -20.72 -13.60 16.39
N ARG A 253 -19.54 -14.12 16.07
CA ARG A 253 -18.42 -14.29 17.02
C ARG A 253 -18.01 -12.99 17.68
N TYR A 254 -17.89 -11.91 16.91
CA TYR A 254 -17.46 -10.61 17.43
C TYR A 254 -18.63 -9.66 17.74
N SER A 255 -19.86 -10.09 17.43
CA SER A 255 -21.07 -9.26 17.54
C SER A 255 -20.93 -7.92 16.83
N MET A 256 -20.27 -7.89 15.67
CA MET A 256 -20.00 -6.66 14.91
C MET A 256 -19.94 -6.91 13.39
N PRO A 257 -20.19 -5.87 12.58
CA PRO A 257 -19.95 -5.94 11.14
C PRO A 257 -18.46 -6.05 10.83
N LEU A 258 -18.09 -6.99 9.96
CA LEU A 258 -16.74 -7.10 9.41
C LEU A 258 -16.52 -6.10 8.27
N TRP A 259 -17.55 -5.92 7.43
CA TRP A 259 -17.58 -4.92 6.38
C TRP A 259 -19.02 -4.55 6.03
N SER A 260 -19.19 -3.35 5.49
CA SER A 260 -20.44 -2.86 4.92
C SER A 260 -20.17 -2.24 3.55
N ALA A 261 -21.08 -2.46 2.61
CA ALA A 261 -21.02 -1.94 1.25
C ALA A 261 -22.31 -1.20 0.91
N PHE A 262 -22.18 0.00 0.33
CA PHE A 262 -23.28 0.86 -0.08
C PHE A 262 -22.80 1.74 -1.23
N GLN A 263 -23.75 2.37 -1.94
CA GLN A 263 -23.45 3.29 -3.02
C GLN A 263 -24.02 4.67 -2.72
N LEU A 264 -23.17 5.67 -2.63
CA LEU A 264 -23.59 7.06 -2.46
C LEU A 264 -24.07 7.60 -3.82
N LYS A 265 -25.30 8.12 -3.86
CA LYS A 265 -25.80 8.86 -5.03
C LYS A 265 -25.14 10.25 -5.06
N ASN A 266 -24.91 10.77 -6.25
CA ASN A 266 -24.04 11.93 -6.59
C ASN A 266 -24.54 13.31 -6.05
N GLN A 267 -24.95 13.41 -4.79
CA GLN A 267 -25.64 14.57 -4.22
C GLN A 267 -24.99 15.18 -2.98
N VAL A 268 -23.70 14.92 -2.68
CA VAL A 268 -22.98 15.71 -1.67
C VAL A 268 -21.50 15.87 -2.05
N SER A 269 -21.04 17.12 -2.11
CA SER A 269 -19.63 17.50 -2.13
C SER A 269 -18.90 16.88 -0.94
N PHE A 270 -18.02 15.91 -1.18
CA PHE A 270 -17.24 15.27 -0.12
C PHE A 270 -16.07 16.16 0.29
N HIS A 271 -16.24 16.93 1.37
CA HIS A 271 -15.11 17.36 2.19
C HIS A 271 -14.85 16.25 3.22
N LYS A 272 -13.79 15.46 2.99
CA LYS A 272 -13.18 14.46 3.90
C LYS A 272 -14.10 13.30 4.34
N ILE A 273 -13.93 12.13 3.72
CA ILE A 273 -14.34 10.86 4.31
C ILE A 273 -13.28 10.48 5.36
N ILE A 274 -13.68 10.47 6.64
CA ILE A 274 -12.93 9.82 7.71
C ILE A 274 -13.32 8.34 7.69
N VAL A 275 -12.41 7.47 7.29
CA VAL A 275 -12.55 6.03 7.54
C VAL A 275 -12.16 5.79 8.99
N SER A 276 -13.15 5.65 9.87
CA SER A 276 -12.92 5.25 11.25
C SER A 276 -12.64 3.75 11.30
N TYR A 277 -11.38 3.37 11.49
CA TYR A 277 -11.03 2.03 11.96
C TYR A 277 -11.31 1.97 13.46
N VAL A 278 -12.20 1.08 13.89
CA VAL A 278 -12.30 0.70 15.29
C VAL A 278 -11.14 -0.24 15.59
N LEU A 279 -10.00 0.32 15.99
CA LEU A 279 -8.88 -0.44 16.56
C LEU A 279 -9.26 -0.80 18.00
N HIS A 280 -9.45 -2.09 18.29
CA HIS A 280 -9.49 -2.55 19.68
C HIS A 280 -8.06 -2.67 20.24
N SER A 281 -8.00 -2.36 21.54
CA SER A 281 -6.84 -2.21 22.42
C SER A 281 -6.08 -3.51 22.67
#